data_AF-A0A8H7VH25-F1
#
_entry.id   AF-A0A8H7VH25-F1
#
_cell.length_a   1.000
_cell.length_b   1.000
_cell.length_c   1.000
_cell.angle_alpha   90.00
_cell.angle_beta   90.00
_cell.angle_gamma   90.00
#
_symmetry.space_group_name_H-M   'P 1'
#
loop_
_entity.id
_entity.type
_entity.pdbx_description
1 polymer ?
#
loop_
_entity_poly.entity_id
_entity_poly.type
_entity_poly.pdbx_seq_one_letter_code
_entity_poly.pdbx_strand_id
1 'polypeptide(L)'
;MAPTGIATLPSMAEVIELTTSFDRTLHRYLIEEGFFYEEMVCRNGTRMNLNHFTCDRLMWQCPSLSCGCTRSHKSRQLQRFIRDFHLLIEADLQDNDVQIGGYDENGDRIIVEIDESKFGKRKNHRGHRVKGVWVLGGIERTNKRKSFLAVVPCRDAQTLTEVIRQFIRPSSLIYSDMWRAYNGLPDEEGMNWVHEVVNHSIEFITDEGVHTNTIEGTWSAIRRHLVACHRTKLMTPWKLIEFIWRRKHNDNLWEGLLLTLKEVEFHTSTSENLTLGGPLYTDFSHLALEDEEDNHIILQRRPFDDITSESELDNSSNEEENNSDNSDYIYEE
;
A
#
# COMPACT_ATOMS: atom_id res chain seq x y z
N MET A 1 3.25 36.19 24.50
CA MET A 1 3.13 34.96 25.33
C MET A 1 2.90 33.81 24.38
N ALA A 2 3.88 32.92 24.24
CA ALA A 2 3.76 31.70 23.43
C ALA A 2 2.93 30.66 24.20
N PRO A 3 2.06 29.88 23.53
CA PRO A 3 1.61 28.61 24.08
C PRO A 3 2.63 27.54 23.72
N THR A 4 3.34 27.12 24.75
CA THR A 4 4.09 25.86 24.86
C THR A 4 3.16 24.67 24.74
N GLY A 5 3.41 23.80 23.77
CA GLY A 5 2.78 22.49 23.66
C GLY A 5 3.62 21.61 22.75
N ILE A 6 4.72 21.07 23.30
CA ILE A 6 5.47 20.00 22.65
C ILE A 6 4.50 18.81 22.54
N ALA A 7 4.05 18.50 21.32
CA ALA A 7 3.34 17.27 21.05
C ALA A 7 4.29 16.12 21.40
N THR A 8 4.03 15.46 22.54
CA THR A 8 4.71 14.25 22.93
C THR A 8 4.53 13.21 21.83
N LEU A 9 5.64 12.69 21.30
CA LEU A 9 5.63 11.58 20.36
C LEU A 9 4.75 10.45 20.93
N PRO A 10 3.83 9.86 20.13
CA PRO A 10 2.96 8.81 20.61
C PRO A 10 3.80 7.67 21.16
N SER A 11 3.41 7.19 22.33
CA SER A 11 4.03 6.04 22.97
C SER A 11 3.97 4.83 22.03
N MET A 12 4.90 3.89 22.18
CA MET A 12 4.90 2.69 21.35
C MET A 12 3.61 1.86 21.52
N ALA A 13 2.90 2.03 22.64
CA ALA A 13 1.57 1.47 22.87
C ALA A 13 0.48 2.16 22.04
N GLU A 14 0.51 3.49 21.89
CA GLU A 14 -0.41 4.24 21.02
C GLU A 14 -0.14 3.97 19.53
N VAL A 15 1.12 3.76 19.14
CA VAL A 15 1.47 3.32 17.77
C VAL A 15 0.96 1.90 17.50
N ILE A 16 1.01 1.00 18.49
CA ILE A 16 0.40 -0.33 18.41
C ILE A 16 -1.13 -0.22 18.38
N GLU A 17 -1.71 0.70 19.13
CA GLU A 17 -3.16 0.94 19.17
C GLU A 17 -3.70 1.53 17.86
N LEU A 18 -2.94 2.42 17.21
CA LEU A 18 -3.21 2.93 15.86
C LEU A 18 -3.15 1.82 14.80
N THR A 19 -2.21 0.89 14.92
CA THR A 19 -2.12 -0.26 14.00
C THR A 19 -3.20 -1.31 14.24
N THR A 20 -3.69 -1.44 15.48
CA THR A 20 -4.83 -2.29 15.82
C THR A 20 -6.17 -1.61 15.58
N SER A 21 -6.24 -0.29 15.35
CA SER A 21 -7.50 0.41 15.08
C SER A 21 -8.09 -0.06 13.75
N PHE A 22 -7.30 -0.25 12.70
CA PHE A 22 -7.79 -0.78 11.44
C PHE A 22 -8.31 -2.23 11.58
N ASP A 23 -7.58 -3.09 12.29
CA ASP A 23 -8.00 -4.48 12.52
C ASP A 23 -9.26 -4.57 13.42
N ARG A 24 -9.40 -3.66 14.41
CA ARG A 24 -10.60 -3.53 15.25
C ARG A 24 -11.79 -2.93 14.51
N THR A 25 -11.54 -1.95 13.63
CA THR A 25 -12.55 -1.30 12.79
C THR A 25 -13.03 -2.25 11.72
N LEU A 26 -12.13 -3.00 11.08
CA LEU A 26 -12.49 -4.07 10.16
C LEU A 26 -13.29 -5.17 10.89
N HIS A 27 -12.86 -5.58 12.08
CA HIS A 27 -13.62 -6.55 12.88
C HIS A 27 -15.02 -6.04 13.26
N ARG A 28 -15.14 -4.76 13.65
CA ARG A 28 -16.42 -4.12 13.97
C ARG A 28 -17.32 -4.06 12.74
N TYR A 29 -16.80 -3.58 11.61
CA TYR A 29 -17.49 -3.55 10.33
C TYR A 29 -17.97 -4.94 9.90
N LEU A 30 -17.11 -5.97 10.02
CA LEU A 30 -17.49 -7.35 9.67
C LEU A 30 -18.58 -7.92 10.60
N ILE A 31 -18.67 -7.47 11.85
CA ILE A 31 -19.79 -7.83 12.75
C ILE A 31 -21.06 -7.07 12.34
N GLU A 32 -20.96 -5.76 12.08
CA GLU A 32 -22.10 -4.88 11.72
C GLU A 32 -22.75 -5.29 10.40
N GLU A 33 -21.96 -5.68 9.40
CA GLU A 33 -22.42 -6.18 8.10
C GLU A 33 -22.87 -7.65 8.13
N GLY A 34 -22.90 -8.28 9.32
CA GLY A 34 -23.43 -9.64 9.49
C GLY A 34 -22.54 -10.76 8.94
N PHE A 35 -21.25 -10.50 8.66
CA PHE A 35 -20.30 -11.59 8.36
C PHE A 35 -20.05 -12.48 9.59
N PHE A 36 -20.24 -11.93 10.80
CA PHE A 36 -20.23 -12.66 12.06
C PHE A 36 -21.53 -12.41 12.82
N TYR A 37 -22.27 -13.48 13.10
CA TYR A 37 -23.53 -13.41 13.83
C TYR A 37 -23.33 -13.23 15.35
N GLU A 38 -22.13 -13.52 15.87
CA GLU A 38 -21.80 -13.44 17.31
C GLU A 38 -20.32 -13.09 17.51
N GLU A 39 -19.99 -12.43 18.63
CA GLU A 39 -18.60 -12.23 19.06
C GLU A 39 -17.89 -13.60 19.23
N MET A 40 -16.66 -13.73 18.74
CA MET A 40 -15.88 -14.96 18.94
C MET A 40 -15.51 -15.13 20.42
N VAL A 41 -16.08 -16.14 21.07
CA VAL A 41 -15.79 -16.47 22.47
C VAL A 41 -14.98 -17.76 22.59
N CYS A 42 -14.01 -17.76 23.51
CA CYS A 42 -13.27 -18.94 23.91
C CYS A 42 -14.15 -19.90 24.75
N ARG A 43 -13.76 -21.19 24.85
CA ARG A 43 -14.44 -22.18 25.71
C ARG A 43 -14.53 -21.77 27.19
N ASN A 44 -13.65 -20.90 27.66
CA ASN A 44 -13.67 -20.37 29.03
C ASN A 44 -14.55 -19.10 29.18
N GLY A 45 -15.33 -18.73 28.16
CA GLY A 45 -16.17 -17.53 28.15
C GLY A 45 -15.42 -16.22 27.86
N THR A 46 -14.10 -16.25 27.64
CA THR A 46 -13.34 -15.03 27.31
C THR A 46 -13.56 -14.62 25.85
N ARG A 47 -13.88 -13.35 25.60
CA ARG A 47 -13.93 -12.77 24.25
C ARG A 47 -12.56 -12.85 23.59
N MET A 48 -12.51 -13.36 22.37
CA MET A 48 -11.28 -13.47 21.59
C MET A 48 -11.06 -12.19 20.80
N ASN A 49 -9.80 -11.76 20.71
CA ASN A 49 -9.44 -10.62 19.87
C ASN A 49 -9.09 -11.12 18.47
N LEU A 50 -9.51 -10.39 17.44
CA LEU A 50 -8.93 -10.58 16.12
C LEU A 50 -7.44 -10.24 16.23
N ASN A 51 -6.60 -11.22 15.94
CA ASN A 51 -5.16 -11.11 16.07
C ASN A 51 -4.54 -10.64 14.75
N HIS A 52 -4.89 -11.30 13.65
CA HIS A 52 -4.45 -10.94 12.31
C HIS A 52 -5.27 -11.71 11.24
N PHE A 53 -5.14 -11.36 9.97
CA PHE A 53 -5.75 -12.08 8.84
C PHE A 53 -4.72 -12.52 7.80
N THR A 54 -4.85 -13.75 7.30
CA THR A 54 -4.12 -14.24 6.11
C THR A 54 -4.86 -13.87 4.83
N CYS A 55 -4.34 -14.23 3.66
CA CYS A 55 -5.08 -14.09 2.39
C CYS A 55 -6.47 -14.75 2.41
N ASP A 56 -6.68 -15.76 3.24
CA ASP A 56 -7.87 -16.60 3.18
C ASP A 56 -8.59 -16.81 4.50
N ARG A 57 -8.05 -16.32 5.61
CA ARG A 57 -8.55 -16.60 6.95
C ARG A 57 -8.37 -15.43 7.89
N LEU A 58 -9.33 -15.25 8.78
CA LEU A 58 -9.17 -14.42 9.96
C LEU A 58 -8.72 -15.31 11.12
N MET A 59 -7.80 -14.80 11.94
CA MET A 59 -7.25 -15.51 13.09
C MET A 59 -7.57 -14.74 14.37
N TRP A 60 -8.26 -15.38 15.29
CA TRP A 60 -8.54 -14.85 16.62
C TRP A 60 -7.64 -15.51 17.64
N GLN A 61 -7.21 -14.74 18.62
CA GLN A 61 -6.43 -15.20 19.75
C GLN A 61 -7.14 -14.84 21.05
N CYS A 62 -7.21 -15.81 21.97
CA CYS A 62 -7.68 -15.56 23.31
C CYS A 62 -6.63 -14.70 24.05
N PRO A 63 -6.99 -13.54 24.61
CA PRO A 63 -6.06 -12.67 25.31
C PRO A 63 -5.56 -13.26 26.64
N SER A 64 -6.26 -14.28 27.16
CA SER A 64 -5.85 -14.95 28.39
C SER A 64 -4.54 -15.72 28.20
N LEU A 65 -3.51 -15.29 28.93
CA LEU A 65 -2.19 -15.93 28.99
C LEU A 65 -2.27 -17.40 29.41
N SER A 66 -3.30 -17.79 30.17
CA SER A 66 -3.51 -19.17 30.60
C SER A 66 -4.23 -20.04 29.56
N CYS A 67 -4.93 -19.46 28.57
CA CYS A 67 -5.52 -20.24 27.46
C CYS A 67 -4.57 -20.33 26.26
N GLY A 68 -4.08 -19.18 25.78
CA GLY A 68 -3.28 -19.09 24.55
C GLY A 68 -3.96 -19.64 23.27
N CYS A 69 -5.24 -19.99 23.34
CA CYS A 69 -5.96 -20.65 22.28
C CYS A 69 -6.24 -19.73 21.10
N THR A 70 -6.18 -20.29 19.88
CA THR A 70 -6.45 -19.58 18.63
C THR A 70 -7.60 -20.23 17.87
N ARG A 71 -8.35 -19.42 17.13
CA ARG A 71 -9.41 -19.87 16.22
C ARG A 71 -9.21 -19.23 14.85
N SER A 72 -9.50 -19.98 13.80
CA SER A 72 -9.47 -19.48 12.42
C SER A 72 -10.85 -19.55 11.80
N HIS A 73 -11.27 -18.52 11.07
CA HIS A 73 -12.44 -18.56 10.22
C HIS A 73 -12.02 -18.46 8.75
N LYS A 74 -12.56 -19.34 7.92
CA LYS A 74 -12.37 -19.36 6.47
C LYS A 74 -13.74 -19.36 5.80
N SER A 75 -14.00 -18.38 4.95
CA SER A 75 -15.15 -18.41 4.05
C SER A 75 -14.76 -17.85 2.68
N ARG A 76 -15.53 -18.22 1.65
CA ARG A 76 -15.34 -17.69 0.29
C ARG A 76 -15.64 -16.19 0.23
N GLN A 77 -16.61 -15.73 1.00
CA GLN A 77 -16.97 -14.32 1.11
C GLN A 77 -15.84 -13.50 1.74
N LEU A 78 -15.24 -14.01 2.83
CA LEU A 78 -14.08 -13.37 3.47
C LEU A 78 -12.87 -13.27 2.54
N GLN A 79 -12.56 -14.34 1.80
CA GLN A 79 -11.47 -14.33 0.83
C GLN A 79 -11.68 -13.26 -0.26
N ARG A 80 -12.91 -13.15 -0.76
CA ARG A 80 -13.28 -12.09 -1.71
C ARG A 80 -13.12 -10.72 -1.09
N PHE A 81 -13.68 -10.51 0.10
CA PHE A 81 -13.53 -9.24 0.83
C PHE A 81 -12.07 -8.84 1.03
N ILE A 82 -11.20 -9.75 1.51
CA ILE A 82 -9.78 -9.45 1.73
C ILE A 82 -9.09 -9.09 0.42
N ARG A 83 -9.37 -9.82 -0.66
CA ARG A 83 -8.83 -9.52 -1.99
C ARG A 83 -9.31 -8.15 -2.47
N ASP A 84 -10.61 -7.91 -2.45
CA ASP A 84 -11.23 -6.70 -2.95
C ASP A 84 -10.77 -5.47 -2.13
N PHE A 85 -10.54 -5.65 -0.83
CA PHE A 85 -9.93 -4.64 0.04
C PHE A 85 -8.49 -4.29 -0.38
N HIS A 86 -7.66 -5.29 -0.72
CA HIS A 86 -6.30 -5.00 -1.20
C HIS A 86 -6.30 -4.31 -2.57
N LEU A 87 -7.23 -4.67 -3.46
CA LEU A 87 -7.40 -4.00 -4.74
C LEU A 87 -7.90 -2.55 -4.56
N LEU A 88 -8.77 -2.34 -3.59
CA LEU A 88 -9.30 -1.02 -3.24
C LEU A 88 -8.18 -0.08 -2.76
N ILE A 89 -7.35 -0.52 -1.82
CA ILE A 89 -6.24 0.31 -1.31
C ILE A 89 -5.16 0.53 -2.39
N GLU A 90 -4.95 -0.43 -3.28
CA GLU A 90 -4.04 -0.28 -4.41
C GLU A 90 -4.55 0.77 -5.39
N ALA A 91 -5.85 0.73 -5.73
CA ALA A 91 -6.47 1.68 -6.64
C ALA A 91 -6.52 3.12 -6.09
N ASP A 92 -6.41 3.30 -4.77
CA ASP A 92 -6.24 4.64 -4.17
C ASP A 92 -4.83 5.20 -4.39
N LEU A 93 -3.80 4.34 -4.47
CA LEU A 93 -2.43 4.77 -4.69
C LEU A 93 -2.24 5.26 -6.13
N GLN A 94 -1.56 6.40 -6.25
CA GLN A 94 -1.18 6.99 -7.53
C GLN A 94 0.34 6.95 -7.70
N ASP A 95 0.82 7.15 -8.93
CA ASP A 95 2.26 7.20 -9.22
C ASP A 95 2.98 8.23 -8.35
N ASN A 96 2.36 9.38 -8.07
CA ASN A 96 2.94 10.43 -7.23
C ASN A 96 3.00 10.07 -5.72
N ASP A 97 2.27 9.05 -5.27
CA ASP A 97 2.27 8.57 -3.88
C ASP A 97 3.48 7.67 -3.63
N VAL A 98 3.90 6.93 -4.67
CA VAL A 98 5.00 5.97 -4.63
C VAL A 98 6.29 6.52 -5.22
N GLN A 99 6.21 7.49 -6.15
CA GLN A 99 7.39 8.18 -6.66
C GLN A 99 7.93 9.16 -5.63
N ILE A 100 9.25 9.08 -5.43
CA ILE A 100 9.96 9.82 -4.40
C ILE A 100 11.11 10.65 -4.98
N GLY A 101 11.52 11.67 -4.24
CA GLY A 101 12.64 12.52 -4.60
C GLY A 101 12.27 13.69 -5.51
N GLY A 102 13.26 14.21 -6.23
CA GLY A 102 13.17 15.44 -7.03
C GLY A 102 13.60 16.65 -6.22
N TYR A 103 12.85 17.74 -6.35
CA TYR A 103 13.10 18.99 -5.63
C TYR A 103 12.00 19.24 -4.60
N ASP A 104 12.38 19.82 -3.47
CA ASP A 104 11.45 20.31 -2.46
C ASP A 104 10.87 21.69 -2.85
N GLU A 105 10.04 22.25 -1.96
CA GLU A 105 9.43 23.57 -2.15
C GLU A 105 10.42 24.74 -2.20
N ASN A 106 11.65 24.54 -1.70
CA ASN A 106 12.72 25.53 -1.69
C ASN A 106 13.64 25.40 -2.91
N GLY A 107 13.45 24.36 -3.74
CA GLY A 107 14.33 24.06 -4.87
C GLY A 107 15.57 23.26 -4.50
N ASP A 108 15.62 22.71 -3.29
CA ASP A 108 16.70 21.82 -2.84
C ASP A 108 16.39 20.36 -3.23
N ARG A 109 17.43 19.58 -3.50
CA ARG A 109 17.26 18.17 -3.86
C ARG A 109 16.73 17.38 -2.66
N ILE A 110 15.64 16.64 -2.87
CA ILE A 110 15.11 15.73 -1.87
C ILE A 110 16.07 14.55 -1.73
N ILE A 111 16.43 14.26 -0.48
CA ILE A 111 17.25 13.11 -0.11
C ILE A 111 16.39 11.86 -0.05
N VAL A 112 16.82 10.82 -0.76
CA VAL A 112 16.18 9.51 -0.80
C VAL A 112 17.18 8.46 -0.30
N GLU A 113 16.85 7.76 0.78
CA GLU A 113 17.62 6.61 1.25
C GLU A 113 17.10 5.32 0.59
N ILE A 114 17.98 4.51 0.01
CA ILE A 114 17.65 3.19 -0.59
C ILE A 114 18.42 2.06 0.11
N ASP A 115 17.78 0.89 0.20
CA ASP A 115 18.35 -0.33 0.81
C ASP A 115 17.52 -1.56 0.41
N GLU A 116 18.11 -2.76 0.48
CA GLU A 116 17.43 -4.02 0.23
C GLU A 116 17.17 -4.83 1.50
N SER A 117 15.95 -5.32 1.64
CA SER A 117 15.56 -6.19 2.74
C SER A 117 15.06 -7.55 2.28
N LYS A 118 15.47 -8.60 3.00
CA LYS A 118 14.93 -9.95 2.81
C LYS A 118 13.85 -10.28 3.84
N PHE A 119 12.66 -10.66 3.37
CA PHE A 119 11.57 -11.21 4.17
C PHE A 119 11.55 -12.74 4.09
N GLY A 120 11.12 -13.43 5.13
CA GLY A 120 11.02 -14.89 5.13
C GLY A 120 12.39 -15.60 5.23
N LYS A 121 13.21 -15.24 6.23
CA LYS A 121 14.50 -15.89 6.54
C LYS A 121 14.32 -16.94 7.64
N ARG A 122 15.01 -18.08 7.53
CA ARG A 122 15.15 -19.04 8.64
C ARG A 122 15.89 -18.39 9.81
N LYS A 123 15.37 -18.54 11.03
CA LYS A 123 16.13 -18.19 12.24
C LYS A 123 17.12 -19.33 12.54
N ASN A 124 18.41 -19.02 12.62
CA ASN A 124 19.47 -19.95 13.06
C ASN A 124 19.56 -21.29 12.29
N HIS A 125 19.30 -21.30 10.98
CA HIS A 125 19.29 -22.53 10.15
C HIS A 125 18.37 -23.66 10.62
N ARG A 126 17.49 -23.42 11.59
CA ARG A 126 16.53 -24.40 12.14
C ARG A 126 15.12 -24.14 11.59
N GLY A 127 14.33 -25.20 11.41
CA GLY A 127 12.94 -25.14 10.93
C GLY A 127 12.75 -25.23 9.40
N HIS A 128 11.52 -25.03 8.93
CA HIS A 128 11.13 -25.18 7.52
C HIS A 128 11.88 -24.22 6.58
N ARG A 129 12.20 -24.63 5.35
CA ARG A 129 12.90 -23.77 4.37
C ARG A 129 11.88 -22.82 3.76
N VAL A 130 12.05 -21.53 4.00
CA VAL A 130 11.24 -20.51 3.35
C VAL A 130 12.09 -19.89 2.23
N LYS A 131 11.54 -19.84 1.01
CA LYS A 131 12.12 -19.01 -0.06
C LYS A 131 11.84 -17.56 0.34
N GLY A 132 12.87 -16.87 0.83
CA GLY A 132 12.72 -15.47 1.22
C GLY A 132 12.41 -14.58 0.01
N VAL A 133 11.74 -13.47 0.28
CA VAL A 133 11.35 -12.44 -0.69
C VAL A 133 12.32 -11.27 -0.54
N TRP A 134 12.94 -10.85 -1.64
CA TRP A 134 13.77 -9.65 -1.66
C TRP A 134 12.90 -8.45 -1.98
N VAL A 135 13.15 -7.35 -1.28
CA VAL A 135 12.44 -6.09 -1.46
C VAL A 135 13.48 -4.99 -1.54
N LEU A 136 13.45 -4.20 -2.60
CA LEU A 136 14.13 -2.91 -2.68
C LEU A 136 13.19 -1.85 -2.13
N GLY A 137 13.65 -1.04 -1.18
CA GLY A 137 12.89 0.08 -0.66
C GLY A 137 13.62 1.39 -0.90
N GLY A 138 12.84 2.45 -1.02
CA GLY A 138 13.34 3.81 -0.95
C GLY A 138 12.45 4.66 -0.06
N ILE A 139 13.05 5.61 0.67
CA ILE A 139 12.31 6.54 1.53
C ILE A 139 12.88 7.94 1.45
N GLU A 140 12.00 8.93 1.36
CA GLU A 140 12.39 10.33 1.46
C GLU A 140 12.75 10.70 2.90
N ARG A 141 13.81 11.49 3.06
CA ARG A 141 14.11 12.21 4.31
C ARG A 141 13.29 13.49 4.43
N THR A 142 11.98 13.38 4.25
CA THR A 142 11.00 14.47 4.41
C THR A 142 10.04 14.14 5.56
N ASN A 143 9.28 15.13 6.02
CA ASN A 143 8.25 14.90 7.05
C ASN A 143 7.17 13.91 6.59
N LYS A 144 6.84 13.93 5.29
CA LYS A 144 5.86 13.01 4.68
C LYS A 144 6.38 11.57 4.60
N ARG A 145 7.70 11.37 4.57
CA ARG A 145 8.35 10.06 4.53
C ARG A 145 7.83 9.16 3.40
N LYS A 146 7.53 9.74 2.23
CA LYS A 146 7.06 8.96 1.07
C LYS A 146 8.06 7.85 0.75
N SER A 147 7.54 6.72 0.28
CA SER A 147 8.36 5.53 0.06
C SER A 147 7.80 4.63 -1.02
N PHE A 148 8.70 4.01 -1.78
CA PHE A 148 8.38 2.84 -2.59
C PHE A 148 8.93 1.57 -1.93
N LEU A 149 8.28 0.44 -2.19
CA LEU A 149 8.65 -0.87 -1.65
C LEU A 149 8.40 -1.94 -2.72
N ALA A 150 9.42 -2.27 -3.49
CA ALA A 150 9.31 -3.16 -4.65
C ALA A 150 9.86 -4.55 -4.34
N VAL A 151 9.04 -5.59 -4.50
CA VAL A 151 9.51 -6.99 -4.50
C VAL A 151 10.29 -7.23 -5.77
N VAL A 152 11.56 -7.62 -5.62
CA VAL A 152 12.47 -7.88 -6.73
C VAL A 152 12.84 -9.37 -6.79
N PRO A 153 12.99 -9.94 -8.00
CA PRO A 153 13.36 -11.35 -8.17
C PRO A 153 14.82 -11.61 -7.76
N CYS A 154 15.70 -10.64 -7.99
CA CYS A 154 17.14 -10.66 -7.73
C CYS A 154 17.65 -9.26 -7.33
N ARG A 155 18.92 -9.17 -6.94
CA ARG A 155 19.60 -7.92 -6.50
C ARG A 155 20.80 -7.59 -7.38
N ASP A 156 20.69 -7.86 -8.67
CA ASP A 156 21.69 -7.41 -9.63
C ASP A 156 21.49 -5.92 -9.95
N ALA A 157 22.54 -5.30 -10.51
CA ALA A 157 22.54 -3.87 -10.81
C ALA A 157 21.41 -3.49 -11.77
N GLN A 158 21.16 -4.31 -12.79
CA GLN A 158 20.13 -4.04 -13.79
C GLN A 158 18.73 -3.98 -13.15
N THR A 159 18.32 -5.02 -12.44
CA THR A 159 16.99 -5.10 -11.80
C THR A 159 16.78 -3.95 -10.82
N LEU A 160 17.79 -3.64 -9.99
CA LEU A 160 17.67 -2.57 -9.00
C LEU A 160 17.60 -1.19 -9.67
N THR A 161 18.37 -0.98 -10.73
CA THR A 161 18.40 0.29 -11.46
C THR A 161 17.07 0.54 -12.19
N GLU A 162 16.49 -0.49 -12.82
CA GLU A 162 15.16 -0.39 -13.46
C GLU A 162 14.08 0.01 -12.46
N VAL A 163 14.05 -0.62 -11.29
CA VAL A 163 13.10 -0.26 -10.21
C VAL A 163 13.37 1.16 -9.70
N ILE A 164 14.63 1.52 -9.45
CA ILE A 164 15.01 2.86 -9.00
C ILE A 164 14.58 3.92 -10.02
N ARG A 165 14.74 3.65 -11.32
CA ARG A 165 14.32 4.54 -12.41
C ARG A 165 12.81 4.80 -12.44
N GLN A 166 12.01 3.80 -12.08
CA GLN A 166 10.56 3.94 -12.06
C GLN A 166 10.06 4.78 -10.88
N PHE A 167 10.71 4.67 -9.72
CA PHE A 167 10.22 5.25 -8.47
C PHE A 167 10.99 6.47 -7.98
N ILE A 168 12.25 6.68 -8.37
CA ILE A 168 13.03 7.84 -7.96
C ILE A 168 12.99 8.86 -9.09
N ARG A 169 12.53 10.07 -8.75
CA ARG A 169 12.45 11.17 -9.71
C ARG A 169 13.84 11.63 -10.15
N PRO A 170 13.98 12.17 -11.38
CA PRO A 170 15.21 12.82 -11.81
C PRO A 170 15.65 13.91 -10.84
N SER A 171 16.96 14.17 -10.79
CA SER A 171 17.61 15.17 -9.97
C SER A 171 17.50 14.96 -8.44
N SER A 172 17.13 13.77 -7.99
CA SER A 172 17.20 13.38 -6.57
C SER A 172 18.63 13.24 -6.04
N LEU A 173 18.79 13.33 -4.71
CA LEU A 173 20.00 12.92 -3.99
C LEU A 173 19.77 11.55 -3.35
N ILE A 174 20.48 10.52 -3.80
CA ILE A 174 20.30 9.13 -3.37
C ILE A 174 21.39 8.75 -2.36
N TYR A 175 20.99 8.21 -1.22
CA TYR A 175 21.86 7.67 -0.17
C TYR A 175 21.72 6.14 -0.13
N SER A 176 22.83 5.43 -0.23
CA SER A 176 22.84 3.96 -0.08
C SER A 176 24.05 3.48 0.72
N ASP A 177 24.07 2.18 1.02
CA ASP A 177 25.29 1.49 1.44
C ASP A 177 26.26 1.31 0.24
N MET A 178 27.47 0.80 0.52
CA MET A 178 28.52 0.58 -0.49
C MET A 178 28.28 -0.69 -1.33
N TRP A 179 27.03 -1.01 -1.64
CA TRP A 179 26.70 -2.16 -2.48
C TRP A 179 27.02 -1.88 -3.95
N ARG A 180 27.84 -2.76 -4.55
CA ARG A 180 28.36 -2.60 -5.92
C ARG A 180 27.28 -2.40 -6.99
N ALA A 181 26.06 -2.90 -6.74
CA ALA A 181 24.97 -2.76 -7.70
C ALA A 181 24.54 -1.30 -7.91
N TYR A 182 24.83 -0.40 -6.96
CA TYR A 182 24.46 1.01 -7.03
C TYR A 182 25.50 1.90 -7.70
N ASN A 183 26.69 1.39 -8.03
CA ASN A 183 27.78 2.21 -8.56
C ASN A 183 27.46 2.94 -9.88
N GLY A 184 26.49 2.44 -10.67
CA GLY A 184 26.10 3.03 -11.95
C GLY A 184 25.02 4.10 -11.86
N LEU A 185 24.43 4.34 -10.68
CA LEU A 185 23.30 5.28 -10.54
C LEU A 185 23.59 6.70 -11.05
N PRO A 186 24.78 7.30 -10.82
CA PRO A 186 25.09 8.63 -11.35
C PRO A 186 25.14 8.72 -12.87
N ASP A 187 25.42 7.60 -13.55
CA ASP A 187 25.63 7.54 -15.00
C ASP A 187 24.32 7.31 -15.78
N GLU A 188 23.19 7.18 -15.09
CA GLU A 188 21.88 6.94 -15.70
C GLU A 188 21.39 8.15 -16.51
N GLU A 189 21.22 7.94 -17.82
CA GLU A 189 20.88 8.98 -18.78
C GLU A 189 19.50 9.59 -18.48
N GLY A 190 19.44 10.93 -18.45
CA GLY A 190 18.20 11.68 -18.19
C GLY A 190 17.77 11.73 -16.72
N MET A 191 18.48 11.03 -15.81
CA MET A 191 18.14 11.02 -14.39
C MET A 191 18.88 12.08 -13.59
N ASN A 192 20.16 12.36 -13.88
CA ASN A 192 20.95 13.38 -13.18
C ASN A 192 20.93 13.22 -11.64
N TRP A 193 20.95 11.96 -11.17
CA TRP A 193 21.01 11.67 -9.75
C TRP A 193 22.39 11.97 -9.19
N VAL A 194 22.41 12.45 -7.95
CA VAL A 194 23.63 12.49 -7.15
C VAL A 194 23.57 11.30 -6.21
N HIS A 195 24.64 10.51 -6.13
CA HIS A 195 24.70 9.33 -5.30
C HIS A 195 25.79 9.48 -4.24
N GLU A 196 25.38 9.41 -2.98
CA GLU A 196 26.29 9.39 -1.84
C GLU A 196 26.18 8.05 -1.12
N VAL A 197 27.32 7.57 -0.63
CA VAL A 197 27.46 6.21 -0.13
C VAL A 197 28.00 6.22 1.28
N VAL A 198 27.46 5.36 2.12
CA VAL A 198 27.93 5.15 3.50
C VAL A 198 28.63 3.81 3.60
N ASN A 199 29.85 3.83 4.14
CA ASN A 199 30.55 2.59 4.44
C ASN A 199 30.31 2.16 5.89
N HIS A 200 29.27 1.35 6.09
CA HIS A 200 28.90 0.78 7.40
C HIS A 200 29.97 -0.11 8.05
N SER A 201 31.05 -0.47 7.34
CA SER A 201 32.18 -1.18 7.93
C SER A 201 33.17 -0.25 8.65
N ILE A 202 33.09 1.06 8.38
CA ILE A 202 34.01 2.08 8.89
C ILE A 202 33.26 3.05 9.80
N GLU A 203 32.10 3.54 9.34
CA GLU A 203 31.36 4.62 9.99
C GLU A 203 29.85 4.43 9.89
N PHE A 204 29.11 4.89 10.90
CA PHE A 204 27.65 4.87 10.92
C PHE A 204 27.01 6.12 10.29
N ILE A 205 27.78 7.20 10.24
CA ILE A 205 27.45 8.49 9.64
C ILE A 205 28.76 9.03 9.08
N THR A 206 28.78 9.48 7.82
CA THR A 206 29.97 10.11 7.24
C THR A 206 30.19 11.52 7.83
N ASP A 207 31.37 12.09 7.66
CA ASP A 207 31.66 13.46 8.10
C ASP A 207 30.71 14.51 7.45
N GLU A 208 30.18 14.19 6.27
CA GLU A 208 29.19 14.98 5.53
C GLU A 208 27.75 14.75 5.99
N GLY A 209 27.51 13.83 6.94
CA GLY A 209 26.19 13.56 7.51
C GLY A 209 25.35 12.53 6.75
N VAL A 210 25.95 11.76 5.85
CA VAL A 210 25.26 10.72 5.06
C VAL A 210 25.01 9.49 5.94
N HIS A 211 23.77 8.98 5.95
CA HIS A 211 23.36 7.77 6.67
C HIS A 211 22.10 7.13 6.05
N THR A 212 21.87 5.85 6.33
CA THR A 212 20.68 5.06 5.90
C THR A 212 19.75 4.68 7.05
N ASN A 213 19.81 5.41 8.17
CA ASN A 213 19.05 5.08 9.39
C ASN A 213 17.52 5.14 9.19
N THR A 214 17.03 6.00 8.30
CA THR A 214 15.58 6.19 8.09
C THR A 214 14.97 4.97 7.41
N ILE A 215 15.66 4.42 6.41
CA ILE A 215 15.22 3.21 5.73
C ILE A 215 15.37 1.97 6.62
N GLU A 216 16.44 1.86 7.42
CA GLU A 216 16.59 0.79 8.41
C GLU A 216 15.46 0.78 9.45
N GLY A 217 15.12 1.97 9.97
CA GLY A 217 13.98 2.15 10.86
C GLY A 217 12.65 1.76 10.20
N THR A 218 12.50 2.05 8.91
CA THR A 218 11.33 1.65 8.11
C THR A 218 11.25 0.13 7.96
N TRP A 219 12.36 -0.56 7.68
CA TRP A 219 12.38 -2.02 7.65
C TRP A 219 11.98 -2.64 8.99
N SER A 220 12.42 -2.04 10.10
CA SER A 220 12.00 -2.47 11.44
C SER A 220 10.49 -2.31 11.66
N ALA A 221 9.90 -1.20 11.23
CA ALA A 221 8.45 -0.99 11.28
C ALA A 221 7.68 -2.01 10.43
N ILE A 222 8.10 -2.19 9.17
CA ILE A 222 7.50 -3.16 8.25
C ILE A 222 7.56 -4.58 8.85
N ARG A 223 8.69 -5.00 9.42
CA ARG A 223 8.84 -6.33 10.03
C ARG A 223 7.97 -6.53 11.27
N ARG A 224 7.65 -5.46 12.01
CA ARG A 224 6.71 -5.53 13.15
C ARG A 224 5.27 -5.72 12.68
N HIS A 225 4.89 -5.15 11.54
CA HIS A 225 3.54 -5.31 10.97
C HIS A 225 3.38 -6.60 10.15
N LEU A 226 4.42 -7.06 9.46
CA LEU A 226 4.41 -8.36 8.77
C LEU A 226 4.66 -9.52 9.73
N VAL A 227 3.57 -10.15 10.18
CA VAL A 227 3.63 -11.45 10.86
C VAL A 227 4.27 -12.51 9.95
N ALA A 228 4.86 -13.54 10.58
CA ALA A 228 5.70 -14.51 9.87
C ALA A 228 4.98 -15.24 8.72
N CYS A 229 3.66 -15.46 8.81
CA CYS A 229 2.88 -16.12 7.77
C CYS A 229 2.64 -15.26 6.51
N HIS A 230 2.81 -13.93 6.57
CA HIS A 230 2.71 -13.06 5.38
C HIS A 230 4.03 -12.86 4.65
N ARG A 231 5.14 -13.36 5.20
CA ARG A 231 6.47 -13.24 4.58
C ARG A 231 6.66 -14.30 3.48
N THR A 232 5.73 -14.33 2.54
CA THR A 232 5.66 -15.23 1.38
C THR A 232 5.65 -14.43 0.09
N LYS A 233 6.03 -15.05 -1.03
CA LYS A 233 5.99 -14.39 -2.35
C LYS A 233 4.60 -13.83 -2.68
N LEU A 234 3.55 -14.57 -2.31
CA LEU A 234 2.18 -14.17 -2.57
C LEU A 234 1.75 -12.95 -1.72
N MET A 235 2.06 -12.92 -0.43
CA MET A 235 1.50 -11.92 0.49
C MET A 235 2.39 -10.70 0.74
N THR A 236 3.70 -10.84 0.51
CA THR A 236 4.63 -9.73 0.76
C THR A 236 4.26 -8.50 -0.07
N PRO A 237 4.05 -8.58 -1.41
CA PRO A 237 3.68 -7.42 -2.22
C PRO A 237 2.44 -6.69 -1.67
N TRP A 238 1.36 -7.42 -1.39
CA TRP A 238 0.11 -6.85 -0.86
C TRP A 238 0.28 -6.17 0.50
N LYS A 239 1.11 -6.72 1.37
CA LYS A 239 1.41 -6.10 2.68
C LYS A 239 2.32 -4.89 2.56
N LEU A 240 3.11 -4.78 1.50
CA LEU A 240 3.87 -3.55 1.21
C LEU A 240 2.94 -2.44 0.70
N ILE A 241 1.96 -2.75 -0.15
CA ILE A 241 0.90 -1.80 -0.56
C ILE A 241 0.16 -1.27 0.66
N GLU A 242 -0.29 -2.16 1.54
CA GLU A 242 -0.99 -1.78 2.78
C GLU A 242 -0.14 -0.83 3.62
N PHE A 243 1.17 -1.07 3.70
CA PHE A 243 2.08 -0.20 4.43
C PHE A 243 2.22 1.20 3.80
N ILE A 244 2.33 1.28 2.46
CA ILE A 244 2.39 2.54 1.73
C ILE A 244 1.08 3.33 1.92
N TRP A 245 -0.07 2.68 1.73
CA TRP A 245 -1.39 3.29 1.90
C TRP A 245 -1.60 3.83 3.32
N ARG A 246 -1.22 3.06 4.34
CA ARG A 246 -1.28 3.52 5.75
C ARG A 246 -0.40 4.73 6.01
N ARG A 247 0.72 4.85 5.30
CA ARG A 247 1.61 6.00 5.44
C ARG A 247 1.05 7.25 4.75
N LYS A 248 0.42 7.08 3.58
CA LYS A 248 -0.32 8.15 2.87
C LYS A 248 -1.41 8.74 3.76
N HIS A 249 -2.15 7.89 4.47
CA HIS A 249 -3.26 8.28 5.35
C HIS A 249 -2.89 8.24 6.85
N ASN A 250 -1.64 8.54 7.20
CA ASN A 250 -1.14 8.39 8.57
C ASN A 250 -1.86 9.30 9.59
N ASP A 251 -2.38 10.45 9.15
CA ASP A 251 -3.11 11.40 9.99
C ASP A 251 -4.45 10.81 10.44
N ASN A 252 -5.20 10.18 9.52
CA ASN A 252 -6.50 9.57 9.81
C ASN A 252 -6.82 8.40 8.86
N LEU A 253 -6.54 7.18 9.33
CA LEU A 253 -6.76 5.95 8.55
C LEU A 253 -8.24 5.69 8.21
N TRP A 254 -9.17 6.08 9.09
CA TRP A 254 -10.59 5.84 8.86
C TRP A 254 -11.14 6.75 7.78
N GLU A 255 -10.79 8.04 7.86
CA GLU A 255 -11.15 9.00 6.82
C GLU A 255 -10.50 8.64 5.49
N GLY A 256 -9.23 8.23 5.48
CA GLY A 256 -8.56 7.72 4.28
C GLY A 256 -9.30 6.52 3.66
N LEU A 257 -9.80 5.60 4.48
CA LEU A 257 -10.62 4.48 4.00
C LEU A 257 -11.95 4.94 3.38
N LEU A 258 -12.65 5.87 4.02
CA LEU A 258 -13.91 6.40 3.51
C LEU A 258 -13.72 7.16 2.20
N LEU A 259 -12.64 7.93 2.09
CA LEU A 259 -12.26 8.61 0.84
C LEU A 259 -11.94 7.60 -0.25
N THR A 260 -11.14 6.58 0.06
CA THR A 260 -10.84 5.48 -0.86
C THR A 260 -12.12 4.82 -1.39
N LEU A 261 -13.08 4.50 -0.50
CA LEU A 261 -14.38 3.90 -0.87
C LEU A 261 -15.24 4.85 -1.73
N LYS A 262 -15.12 6.16 -1.52
CA LYS A 262 -15.85 7.17 -2.28
C LYS A 262 -15.29 7.34 -3.70
N GLU A 263 -13.97 7.31 -3.83
CA GLU A 263 -13.23 7.72 -5.03
C GLU A 263 -12.87 6.57 -5.97
N VAL A 264 -12.70 5.36 -5.46
CA VAL A 264 -12.36 4.18 -6.28
C VAL A 264 -13.64 3.55 -6.83
N GLU A 265 -13.61 3.21 -8.12
CA GLU A 265 -14.65 2.41 -8.76
C GLU A 265 -14.05 1.20 -9.46
N PHE A 266 -14.78 0.08 -9.43
CA PHE A 266 -14.39 -1.13 -10.13
C PHE A 266 -15.32 -1.33 -11.33
N HIS A 267 -14.76 -1.31 -12.53
CA HIS A 267 -15.49 -1.72 -13.73
C HIS A 267 -15.34 -3.24 -13.91
N THR A 268 -16.46 -3.95 -14.07
CA THR A 268 -16.45 -5.36 -14.44
C THR A 268 -16.03 -5.50 -15.90
N SER A 269 -14.81 -5.96 -16.17
CA SER A 269 -14.43 -6.42 -17.51
C SER A 269 -14.96 -7.83 -17.75
N THR A 270 -15.43 -8.07 -18.97
CA THR A 270 -16.15 -9.29 -19.38
C THR A 270 -15.24 -10.43 -19.83
N SER A 271 -13.93 -10.41 -19.52
CA SER A 271 -13.01 -11.45 -19.96
C SER A 271 -12.96 -12.62 -18.96
N GLU A 272 -13.32 -13.81 -19.43
CA GLU A 272 -13.53 -15.00 -18.60
C GLU A 272 -12.25 -15.63 -18.01
N ASN A 273 -11.06 -15.07 -18.25
CA ASN A 273 -9.78 -15.58 -17.74
C ASN A 273 -8.83 -14.45 -17.31
N LEU A 274 -9.22 -13.65 -16.30
CA LEU A 274 -8.30 -12.71 -15.65
C LEU A 274 -7.59 -13.40 -14.48
N THR A 275 -6.31 -13.73 -14.68
CA THR A 275 -5.41 -13.98 -13.55
C THR A 275 -5.06 -12.65 -12.91
N LEU A 276 -5.34 -12.52 -11.62
CA LEU A 276 -4.90 -11.35 -10.86
C LEU A 276 -3.37 -11.42 -10.76
N GLY A 277 -2.68 -10.57 -11.52
CA GLY A 277 -1.24 -10.35 -11.36
C GLY A 277 -0.90 -9.87 -9.94
N GLY A 278 0.38 -9.80 -9.61
CA GLY A 278 0.81 -9.12 -8.41
C GLY A 278 0.43 -7.63 -8.43
N PRO A 279 0.45 -6.95 -7.27
CA PRO A 279 0.18 -5.52 -7.21
C PRO A 279 1.17 -4.71 -8.04
N LEU A 280 0.66 -3.75 -8.79
CA LEU A 280 1.37 -2.91 -9.78
C LEU A 280 2.59 -2.22 -9.18
N TYR A 281 2.46 -1.66 -7.98
CA TYR A 281 3.50 -0.84 -7.37
C TYR A 281 4.50 -1.61 -6.52
N THR A 282 4.27 -2.91 -6.28
CA THR A 282 5.14 -3.68 -5.36
C THR A 282 5.52 -5.06 -5.87
N ASP A 283 4.98 -5.57 -6.98
CA ASP A 283 5.41 -6.83 -7.59
C ASP A 283 6.14 -6.64 -8.93
N PHE A 284 7.47 -6.55 -8.83
CA PHE A 284 8.37 -6.47 -9.99
C PHE A 284 9.03 -7.81 -10.30
N SER A 285 8.42 -8.92 -9.88
CA SER A 285 8.95 -10.24 -10.20
C SER A 285 8.89 -10.57 -11.70
N HIS A 286 8.04 -9.87 -12.46
CA HIS A 286 7.92 -9.95 -13.91
C HIS A 286 9.14 -9.40 -14.66
N LEU A 287 9.95 -8.52 -14.06
CA LEU A 287 11.19 -8.01 -14.70
C LEU A 287 12.23 -9.11 -14.99
N ALA A 288 12.03 -10.34 -14.45
CA ALA A 288 12.85 -11.51 -14.75
C ALA A 288 12.20 -12.49 -15.76
N LEU A 289 11.00 -12.20 -16.26
CA LEU A 289 10.28 -13.01 -17.23
C LEU A 289 10.35 -12.28 -18.58
N GLU A 290 11.26 -12.73 -19.45
CA GLU A 290 11.16 -12.40 -20.87
C GLU A 290 9.90 -13.07 -21.43
N ASP A 291 9.03 -12.26 -22.01
CA ASP A 291 7.79 -12.60 -22.71
C ASP A 291 6.69 -13.28 -21.86
N GLU A 292 5.59 -12.56 -21.61
CA GLU A 292 4.21 -12.98 -21.91
C GLU A 292 3.27 -11.75 -21.73
N GLU A 293 2.37 -11.54 -22.68
CA GLU A 293 1.36 -10.47 -22.64
C GLU A 293 0.34 -10.74 -21.53
N ASP A 294 0.58 -10.19 -20.33
CA ASP A 294 -0.39 -10.29 -19.23
C ASP A 294 -1.49 -9.22 -19.35
N ASN A 295 -2.70 -9.68 -19.62
CA ASN A 295 -3.93 -8.86 -19.56
C ASN A 295 -4.24 -8.49 -18.10
N HIS A 296 -3.85 -7.27 -17.71
CA HIS A 296 -4.10 -6.74 -16.36
C HIS A 296 -5.53 -6.22 -16.16
N ILE A 297 -6.04 -6.31 -14.93
CA ILE A 297 -7.21 -5.54 -14.49
C ILE A 297 -6.80 -4.07 -14.45
N ILE A 298 -7.45 -3.22 -15.25
CA ILE A 298 -7.28 -1.77 -15.16
C ILE A 298 -8.19 -1.26 -14.04
N LEU A 299 -7.61 -1.00 -12.88
CA LEU A 299 -8.28 -0.30 -11.79
C LEU A 299 -8.30 1.20 -12.11
N GLN A 300 -9.47 1.84 -12.09
CA GLN A 300 -9.60 3.27 -12.39
C GLN A 300 -10.28 4.01 -11.24
N ARG A 301 -9.80 5.23 -10.98
CA ARG A 301 -10.44 6.17 -10.06
C ARG A 301 -11.60 6.87 -10.76
N ARG A 302 -12.66 7.19 -10.03
CA ARG A 302 -13.74 8.03 -10.57
C ARG A 302 -13.17 9.38 -11.01
N PRO A 303 -13.60 9.93 -12.17
CA PRO A 303 -13.30 11.31 -12.53
C PRO A 303 -13.75 12.24 -11.41
N PHE A 304 -12.91 13.21 -11.05
CA PHE A 304 -13.23 14.20 -10.03
C PHE A 304 -14.17 15.22 -10.67
N ASP A 305 -15.48 15.02 -10.54
CA ASP A 305 -16.44 16.07 -10.90
C ASP A 305 -16.30 17.18 -9.85
N ASP A 306 -15.84 18.33 -10.32
CA ASP A 306 -15.62 19.53 -9.53
C ASP A 306 -16.96 19.99 -8.93
N ILE A 307 -17.23 19.66 -7.67
CA ILE A 307 -18.36 20.25 -6.93
C ILE A 307 -17.96 21.68 -6.56
N THR A 308 -17.99 22.56 -7.56
CA THR A 308 -17.96 24.01 -7.37
C THR A 308 -18.97 24.67 -8.30
N SER A 309 -20.24 24.65 -7.90
CA SER A 309 -21.11 25.84 -7.77
C SER A 309 -22.59 25.45 -7.75
N GLU A 310 -23.26 25.78 -6.65
CA GLU A 310 -24.69 26.07 -6.66
C GLU A 310 -24.92 27.28 -7.58
N SER A 311 -25.77 27.13 -8.59
CA SER A 311 -26.86 28.08 -8.92
C SER A 311 -27.42 27.80 -10.32
N GLU A 312 -28.67 27.36 -10.36
CA GLU A 312 -29.72 27.75 -11.31
C GLU A 312 -30.97 27.00 -10.83
N LEU A 313 -31.58 27.48 -9.75
CA LEU A 313 -32.79 28.32 -9.81
C LEU A 313 -33.85 27.72 -10.73
N ASP A 314 -34.75 26.97 -10.10
CA ASP A 314 -36.15 26.88 -10.47
C ASP A 314 -36.66 28.26 -10.93
N ASN A 315 -37.15 28.34 -12.16
CA ASN A 315 -38.21 29.26 -12.52
C ASN A 315 -39.23 28.54 -13.42
N SER A 316 -40.38 28.26 -12.80
CA SER A 316 -41.76 28.31 -13.31
C SER A 316 -41.94 28.32 -14.84
N SER A 317 -42.68 27.41 -15.45
CA SER A 317 -44.14 27.18 -15.35
C SER A 317 -44.75 27.35 -16.75
N ASN A 318 -45.58 26.38 -17.14
CA ASN A 318 -46.77 26.46 -17.99
C ASN A 318 -46.74 27.24 -19.33
N GLU A 319 -47.08 26.52 -20.41
CA GLU A 319 -48.17 26.82 -21.38
C GLU A 319 -48.13 25.69 -22.45
N GLU A 320 -49.02 24.70 -22.35
CA GLU A 320 -50.29 24.59 -23.09
C GLU A 320 -50.17 24.38 -24.61
N GLU A 321 -50.62 23.17 -24.99
CA GLU A 321 -51.41 22.81 -26.18
C GLU A 321 -51.21 23.55 -27.51
N ASN A 322 -50.98 22.77 -28.57
CA ASN A 322 -51.93 22.76 -29.69
C ASN A 322 -51.84 21.47 -30.53
N ASN A 323 -52.98 20.80 -30.59
CA ASN A 323 -53.35 19.76 -31.55
C ASN A 323 -53.31 20.29 -32.99
N SER A 324 -52.94 19.43 -33.94
CA SER A 324 -53.70 19.30 -35.19
C SER A 324 -53.44 17.95 -35.88
N ASP A 325 -54.50 17.17 -35.94
CA ASP A 325 -54.85 16.13 -36.92
C ASP A 325 -54.03 16.04 -38.21
N ASN A 326 -53.66 14.83 -38.64
CA ASN A 326 -54.31 14.23 -39.82
C ASN A 326 -53.95 12.75 -40.06
N SER A 327 -55.00 11.93 -40.09
CA SER A 327 -55.32 10.85 -41.06
C SER A 327 -54.28 9.77 -41.41
N ASP A 328 -54.67 8.53 -41.09
CA ASP A 328 -54.82 7.38 -42.00
C ASP A 328 -53.93 7.31 -43.25
N TYR A 329 -53.18 6.21 -43.43
CA TYR A 329 -53.37 5.29 -44.58
C TYR A 329 -52.63 3.96 -44.36
N ILE A 330 -53.25 2.94 -44.92
CA ILE A 330 -53.10 1.50 -44.79
C ILE A 330 -52.34 0.96 -46.03
N TYR A 331 -51.42 0.01 -45.78
CA TYR A 331 -50.97 -1.14 -46.60
C TYR A 331 -50.14 -1.01 -47.91
N GLU A 332 -49.49 -2.17 -48.15
CA GLU A 332 -48.76 -2.70 -49.33
C GLU A 332 -47.25 -2.45 -49.29
N GLU A 333 -46.34 -3.43 -49.31
CA GLU A 333 -46.37 -4.89 -49.57
C GLU A 333 -45.24 -5.58 -48.79
#